data_AF-A0A0S4M575-F1
#
_entry.id   AF-A0A0S4M575-F1
#
_cell.length_a   1.000
_cell.length_b   1.000
_cell.length_c   1.000
_cell.angle_alpha   90.00
_cell.angle_beta   90.00
_cell.angle_gamma   90.00
#
_symmetry.space_group_name_H-M   'P 1'
#
loop_
_entity.id
_entity.type
_entity.pdbx_description
1 polymer ?
#
loop_
_entity_poly.entity_id
_entity_poly.type
_entity_poly.pdbx_seq_one_letter_code
_entity_poly.pdbx_strand_id
1 'polypeptide(L)'
;MVHIVVSIAEQTLGLWDDHLCRYDKIYTISTSRNGPGEKKNSYRTPRGHMTIAEKIGAGQKLGTFFVGRRPVNPDTVVDKSKGITTRILWLDGAEPGFNKLGDCDTKERFIYIHGVPIAAPLPRFISQGCINMTDDDVLDLFDRVHTGTPVTVYENKLPSYYVNTKPGNLEEIRNFFPHAPESEWQWMATSTKDQSVMGYIAVDDNNIVDMKTTEAHREVTENQMIETIGYYCMAKGYQALSR
;
A
#
# COMPACT_ATOMS: atom_id res chain seq x y z
N MET A 1 4.57 -13.51 -8.41
CA MET A 1 3.88 -13.20 -7.15
C MET A 1 2.88 -12.08 -7.43
N VAL A 2 1.87 -11.89 -6.57
CA VAL A 2 0.92 -10.77 -6.68
C VAL A 2 1.17 -9.73 -5.60
N HIS A 3 0.91 -8.47 -5.92
CA HIS A 3 1.04 -7.33 -5.00
C HIS A 3 -0.24 -6.50 -5.04
N ILE A 4 -0.66 -6.02 -3.88
CA ILE A 4 -1.74 -5.04 -3.78
C ILE A 4 -1.10 -3.64 -3.85
N VAL A 5 -1.53 -2.83 -4.81
CA VAL A 5 -1.10 -1.44 -4.95
C VAL A 5 -2.32 -0.55 -4.84
N VAL A 6 -2.31 0.40 -3.90
CA VAL A 6 -3.45 1.26 -3.60
C VAL A 6 -3.13 2.69 -3.97
N SER A 7 -4.06 3.35 -4.65
CA SER A 7 -4.04 4.80 -4.87
C SER A 7 -5.14 5.47 -4.04
N ILE A 8 -4.74 6.32 -3.10
CA ILE A 8 -5.68 7.15 -2.35
C ILE A 8 -6.29 8.23 -3.27
N ALA A 9 -5.50 8.92 -4.10
CA ALA A 9 -6.02 9.96 -4.99
C ALA A 9 -7.07 9.45 -5.98
N GLU A 10 -6.88 8.24 -6.54
CA GLU A 10 -7.80 7.67 -7.53
C GLU A 10 -8.89 6.80 -6.90
N GLN A 11 -8.78 6.46 -5.60
CA GLN A 11 -9.67 5.51 -4.92
C GLN A 11 -9.71 4.16 -5.65
N THR A 12 -8.53 3.66 -5.99
CA THR A 12 -8.36 2.39 -6.70
C THR A 12 -7.39 1.46 -5.97
N LEU A 13 -7.61 0.16 -6.12
CA LEU A 13 -6.70 -0.89 -5.70
C LEU A 13 -6.38 -1.75 -6.93
N GLY A 14 -5.13 -1.78 -7.34
CA GLY A 14 -4.61 -2.66 -8.39
C GLY A 14 -4.02 -3.94 -7.80
N LEU A 15 -4.32 -5.08 -8.41
CA LEU A 15 -3.65 -6.36 -8.14
C LEU A 15 -2.58 -6.57 -9.21
N TRP A 16 -1.33 -6.20 -8.89
CA TRP A 16 -0.19 -6.35 -9.77
C TRP A 16 0.28 -7.79 -9.79
N ASP A 17 0.53 -8.35 -10.99
CA ASP A 17 1.10 -9.68 -11.16
C ASP A 17 2.51 -9.57 -11.75
N ASP A 18 3.51 -10.07 -11.02
CA ASP A 18 4.93 -9.99 -11.40
C ASP A 18 5.24 -10.80 -12.66
N HIS A 19 4.54 -11.92 -12.88
CA HIS A 19 4.77 -12.77 -14.04
C HIS A 19 4.23 -12.10 -15.30
N LEU A 20 3.06 -11.44 -15.18
CA LEU A 20 2.40 -10.74 -16.27
C LEU A 20 2.92 -9.32 -16.50
N CYS A 21 3.65 -8.74 -15.52
CA CYS A 21 4.10 -7.35 -15.51
C CYS A 21 2.97 -6.35 -15.79
N ARG A 22 1.79 -6.58 -15.19
CA ARG A 22 0.61 -5.69 -15.31
C ARG A 22 -0.35 -5.90 -14.16
N TYR A 23 -1.33 -5.01 -14.03
CA TYR A 23 -2.48 -5.25 -13.18
C TYR A 23 -3.39 -6.32 -13.81
N ASP A 24 -3.59 -7.43 -13.09
CA ASP A 24 -4.58 -8.46 -13.43
C ASP A 24 -6.00 -7.94 -13.19
N LYS A 25 -6.16 -7.10 -12.16
CA LYS A 25 -7.43 -6.44 -11.85
C LYS A 25 -7.23 -5.09 -11.19
N ILE A 26 -8.19 -4.19 -11.39
CA ILE A 26 -8.32 -2.92 -10.69
C ILE A 26 -9.71 -2.88 -10.07
N TYR A 27 -9.77 -2.57 -8.78
CA TYR A 27 -10.99 -2.46 -8.00
C TYR A 27 -11.24 -1.01 -7.61
N THR A 28 -12.53 -0.65 -7.51
CA THR A 28 -12.93 0.59 -6.84
C THR A 28 -12.86 0.36 -5.33
N ILE A 29 -12.25 1.30 -4.62
CA ILE A 29 -12.15 1.26 -3.17
C ILE A 29 -12.69 2.55 -2.56
N SER A 30 -12.78 2.58 -1.23
CA SER A 30 -13.02 3.81 -0.49
C SER A 30 -12.14 3.89 0.73
N THR A 31 -11.24 4.88 0.74
CA THR A 31 -10.31 5.10 1.84
C THR A 31 -10.90 6.08 2.86
N SER A 32 -10.09 6.57 3.78
CA SER A 32 -10.54 7.50 4.81
C SER A 32 -10.99 8.85 4.25
N ARG A 33 -12.07 9.39 4.83
CA ARG A 33 -12.51 10.78 4.68
C ARG A 33 -11.49 11.82 5.18
N ASN A 34 -10.62 11.42 6.10
CA ASN A 34 -9.60 12.29 6.70
C ASN A 34 -8.28 12.30 5.90
N GLY A 35 -8.24 11.61 4.76
CA GLY A 35 -7.07 11.52 3.89
C GLY A 35 -5.99 10.57 4.41
N PRO A 36 -4.74 10.74 3.94
CA PRO A 36 -3.59 9.90 4.32
C PRO A 36 -2.98 10.28 5.68
N GLY A 37 -2.52 9.27 6.42
CA GLY A 37 -1.78 9.45 7.67
C GLY A 37 -1.76 8.23 8.59
N GLU A 38 -0.70 8.17 9.39
CA GLU A 38 -0.33 6.94 10.12
C GLU A 38 -0.58 7.07 11.63
N LYS A 39 -0.70 8.29 12.14
CA LYS A 39 -0.88 8.55 13.58
C LYS A 39 -2.15 7.88 14.13
N LYS A 40 -2.02 7.29 15.31
CA LYS A 40 -3.10 6.74 16.11
C LYS A 40 -4.17 7.81 16.35
N ASN A 41 -5.44 7.39 16.34
CA ASN A 41 -6.61 8.27 16.48
C ASN A 41 -6.74 9.38 15.41
N SER A 42 -5.94 9.38 14.34
CA SER A 42 -6.10 10.32 13.22
C SER A 42 -7.30 10.00 12.34
N TYR A 43 -7.77 8.74 12.41
CA TYR A 43 -8.75 8.15 11.49
C TYR A 43 -8.37 8.27 10.02
N ARG A 44 -7.07 8.38 9.70
CA ARG A 44 -6.53 8.49 8.34
C ARG A 44 -6.07 7.12 7.80
N THR A 45 -5.98 7.01 6.49
CA THR A 45 -5.47 5.78 5.84
C THR A 45 -3.94 5.80 5.89
N PRO A 46 -3.27 4.83 6.52
CA PRO A 46 -1.80 4.81 6.52
C PRO A 46 -1.25 4.60 5.10
N ARG A 47 -0.08 5.18 4.83
CA ARG A 47 0.67 5.05 3.58
C ARG A 47 1.81 4.05 3.71
N GLY A 48 2.48 3.80 2.59
CA GLY A 48 3.74 3.05 2.55
C GLY A 48 3.55 1.55 2.43
N HIS A 49 4.61 0.82 2.75
CA HIS A 49 4.69 -0.63 2.62
C HIS A 49 4.06 -1.34 3.81
N MET A 50 3.29 -2.38 3.51
CA MET A 50 2.54 -3.20 4.45
C MET A 50 2.46 -4.63 3.93
N THR A 51 1.91 -5.54 4.74
CA THR A 51 1.57 -6.91 4.33
C THR A 51 0.21 -7.30 4.86
N ILE A 52 -0.43 -8.29 4.21
CA ILE A 52 -1.59 -8.96 4.79
C ILE A 52 -1.11 -9.86 5.93
N ALA A 53 -1.34 -9.45 7.17
CA ALA A 53 -1.00 -10.27 8.33
C ALA A 53 -2.01 -11.40 8.55
N GLU A 54 -3.31 -11.12 8.39
CA GLU A 54 -4.37 -12.10 8.67
C GLU A 54 -5.49 -12.01 7.64
N LYS A 55 -6.08 -13.16 7.33
CA LYS A 55 -7.24 -13.31 6.45
C LYS A 55 -8.39 -13.88 7.27
N ILE A 56 -9.46 -13.11 7.43
CA ILE A 56 -10.61 -13.48 8.26
C ILE A 56 -11.88 -13.54 7.39
N GLY A 57 -12.70 -14.56 7.62
CA GLY A 57 -13.95 -14.79 6.90
C GLY A 57 -13.92 -15.89 5.85
N ALA A 58 -12.83 -16.67 5.75
CA ALA A 58 -12.80 -17.84 4.88
C ALA A 58 -13.97 -18.80 5.17
N GLY A 59 -14.63 -19.30 4.11
CA GLY A 59 -15.80 -20.18 4.20
C GLY A 59 -17.09 -19.50 4.70
N GLN A 60 -17.05 -18.24 5.11
CA GLN A 60 -18.27 -17.50 5.49
C GLN A 60 -19.05 -17.07 4.25
N LYS A 61 -20.38 -16.99 4.40
CA LYS A 61 -21.29 -16.55 3.34
C LYS A 61 -21.00 -15.11 2.92
N LEU A 62 -21.26 -14.79 1.65
CA LEU A 62 -21.28 -13.41 1.17
C LEU A 62 -22.21 -12.55 2.04
N GLY A 63 -21.79 -11.34 2.39
CA GLY A 63 -22.55 -10.42 3.26
C GLY A 63 -22.51 -10.77 4.75
N THR A 64 -21.70 -11.76 5.18
CA THR A 64 -21.55 -12.05 6.62
C THR A 64 -21.00 -10.84 7.36
N PHE A 65 -21.68 -10.40 8.41
CA PHE A 65 -21.23 -9.28 9.26
C PHE A 65 -20.18 -9.74 10.28
N PHE A 66 -19.23 -8.87 10.58
CA PHE A 66 -18.20 -9.11 11.58
C PHE A 66 -18.19 -8.02 12.66
N VAL A 67 -18.17 -8.45 13.93
CA VAL A 67 -17.94 -7.58 15.09
C VAL A 67 -16.77 -8.15 15.89
N GLY A 68 -15.77 -7.32 16.17
CA GLY A 68 -14.54 -7.78 16.83
C GLY A 68 -13.80 -8.88 16.05
N ARG A 69 -13.96 -8.91 14.71
CA ARG A 69 -13.44 -9.94 13.78
C ARG A 69 -14.10 -11.33 13.91
N ARG A 70 -15.26 -11.42 14.55
CA ARG A 70 -16.05 -12.67 14.63
C ARG A 70 -17.33 -12.53 13.82
N PRO A 71 -17.76 -13.57 13.08
CA PRO A 71 -19.01 -13.54 12.35
C PRO A 71 -20.17 -13.39 13.35
N VAL A 72 -21.13 -12.53 13.00
CA VAL A 72 -22.33 -12.30 13.80
C VAL A 72 -23.57 -12.40 12.92
N ASN A 73 -24.72 -12.66 13.55
CA ASN A 73 -25.99 -12.53 12.86
C ASN A 73 -26.22 -11.03 12.53
N PRO A 74 -26.45 -10.64 11.26
CA PRO A 74 -26.71 -9.26 10.87
C PRO A 74 -27.82 -8.59 11.71
N ASP A 75 -28.82 -9.35 12.16
CA ASP A 75 -29.93 -8.82 12.97
C ASP A 75 -29.51 -8.37 14.37
N THR A 76 -28.32 -8.78 14.83
CA THR A 76 -27.74 -8.32 16.10
C THR A 76 -26.92 -7.03 15.96
N VAL A 77 -26.74 -6.53 14.73
CA VAL A 77 -25.94 -5.34 14.44
C VAL A 77 -26.82 -4.08 14.52
N VAL A 78 -26.56 -3.24 15.52
CA VAL A 78 -27.34 -2.01 15.78
C VAL A 78 -27.21 -0.98 14.66
N ASP A 79 -25.99 -0.71 14.19
CA ASP A 79 -25.71 0.18 13.06
C ASP A 79 -25.05 -0.61 11.93
N LYS A 80 -25.88 -1.06 10.98
CA LYS A 80 -25.43 -1.80 9.80
C LYS A 80 -24.60 -0.92 8.86
N SER A 81 -24.79 0.41 8.86
CA SER A 81 -24.16 1.31 7.87
C SER A 81 -22.64 1.40 7.98
N LYS A 82 -22.08 1.01 9.13
CA LYS A 82 -20.63 0.97 9.41
C LYS A 82 -20.11 -0.44 9.61
N GLY A 83 -20.91 -1.45 9.24
CA GLY A 83 -20.54 -2.84 9.39
C GLY A 83 -19.34 -3.23 8.54
N ILE A 84 -18.53 -4.15 9.07
CA ILE A 84 -17.52 -4.88 8.31
C ILE A 84 -18.19 -6.16 7.80
N THR A 85 -18.14 -6.40 6.50
CA THR A 85 -18.81 -7.53 5.86
C THR A 85 -17.88 -8.39 5.01
N THR A 86 -18.34 -9.62 4.76
CA THR A 86 -17.80 -10.59 3.80
C THR A 86 -16.40 -11.10 4.11
N ARG A 87 -15.36 -10.26 4.02
CA ARG A 87 -13.97 -10.64 4.25
C ARG A 87 -13.21 -9.48 4.91
N ILE A 88 -12.18 -9.84 5.68
CA ILE A 88 -11.25 -8.90 6.30
C ILE A 88 -9.83 -9.35 5.97
N LEU A 89 -9.04 -8.47 5.38
CA LEU A 89 -7.60 -8.61 5.23
C LEU A 89 -6.95 -7.62 6.21
N TRP A 90 -6.34 -8.14 7.27
CA TRP A 90 -5.72 -7.30 8.29
C TRP A 90 -4.32 -6.89 7.85
N LEU A 91 -4.09 -5.58 7.78
CA LEU A 91 -2.83 -5.02 7.35
C LEU A 91 -1.87 -4.88 8.53
N ASP A 92 -0.60 -5.15 8.26
CA ASP A 92 0.51 -4.87 9.16
C ASP A 92 1.54 -4.02 8.45
N GLY A 93 1.95 -2.92 9.08
CA GLY A 93 2.95 -2.00 8.54
C GLY A 93 4.30 -2.68 8.37
N ALA A 94 5.16 -2.12 7.52
CA ALA A 94 6.52 -2.61 7.31
C ALA A 94 7.60 -1.60 7.70
N GLU A 95 7.23 -0.36 8.03
CA GLU A 95 8.16 0.77 8.17
C GLU A 95 8.14 1.34 9.60
N PRO A 96 9.12 0.95 10.46
CA PRO A 96 9.19 1.42 11.84
C PRO A 96 9.25 2.94 11.96
N GLY A 97 8.37 3.51 12.77
CA GLY A 97 8.25 4.95 12.96
C GLY A 97 7.46 5.68 11.86
N PHE A 98 7.04 4.97 10.80
CA PHE A 98 6.12 5.49 9.81
C PHE A 98 4.74 4.85 9.91
N ASN A 99 4.63 3.53 9.71
CA ASN A 99 3.37 2.79 9.72
C ASN A 99 3.43 1.50 10.58
N LYS A 100 4.55 1.28 11.26
CA LYS A 100 4.84 0.15 12.17
C LYS A 100 5.39 0.68 13.50
N LEU A 101 4.97 0.05 14.60
CA LEU A 101 5.35 0.34 15.99
C LEU A 101 4.92 1.74 16.48
N GLY A 102 4.89 1.91 17.79
CA GLY A 102 4.57 3.18 18.44
C GLY A 102 3.19 3.73 18.06
N ASP A 103 3.07 5.06 18.04
CA ASP A 103 1.80 5.74 17.73
C ASP A 103 1.43 5.72 16.24
N CYS A 104 2.10 4.93 15.41
CA CYS A 104 1.83 4.85 13.98
C CYS A 104 1.51 3.43 13.47
N ASP A 105 1.44 2.45 14.38
CA ASP A 105 1.31 1.04 14.01
C ASP A 105 -0.04 0.72 13.32
N THR A 106 0.04 0.30 12.06
CA THR A 106 -1.11 -0.02 11.21
C THR A 106 -1.96 -1.17 11.77
N LYS A 107 -1.32 -2.20 12.34
CA LYS A 107 -2.02 -3.38 12.85
C LYS A 107 -2.75 -3.05 14.14
N GLU A 108 -2.10 -2.34 15.07
CA GLU A 108 -2.71 -1.87 16.32
C GLU A 108 -3.83 -0.86 16.08
N ARG A 109 -3.76 -0.11 14.98
CA ARG A 109 -4.82 0.80 14.52
C ARG A 109 -5.99 0.10 13.85
N PHE A 110 -5.97 -1.24 13.75
CA PHE A 110 -7.06 -2.06 13.19
C PHE A 110 -7.39 -1.68 11.73
N ILE A 111 -6.37 -1.41 10.94
CA ILE A 111 -6.54 -1.06 9.52
C ILE A 111 -6.71 -2.34 8.70
N TYR A 112 -7.79 -2.38 7.92
CA TYR A 112 -8.16 -3.53 7.12
C TYR A 112 -8.42 -3.14 5.66
N ILE A 113 -8.30 -4.10 4.75
CA ILE A 113 -9.09 -4.12 3.52
C ILE A 113 -10.31 -4.99 3.80
N HIS A 114 -11.52 -4.45 3.63
CA HIS A 114 -12.74 -5.20 3.98
C HIS A 114 -13.98 -4.80 3.18
N GLY A 115 -14.97 -5.68 3.17
CA GLY A 115 -16.29 -5.41 2.57
C GLY A 115 -17.11 -4.46 3.44
N VAL A 116 -17.96 -3.66 2.79
CA VAL A 116 -18.98 -2.86 3.47
C VAL A 116 -20.37 -3.16 2.90
N PRO A 117 -21.44 -3.02 3.71
CA PRO A 117 -22.82 -3.29 3.28
C PRO A 117 -23.39 -2.11 2.45
N ILE A 118 -22.65 -1.71 1.42
CA ILE A 118 -23.00 -0.66 0.47
C ILE A 118 -22.88 -1.26 -0.93
N ALA A 119 -23.98 -1.26 -1.67
CA ALA A 119 -23.99 -1.71 -3.05
C ALA A 119 -23.17 -0.78 -3.96
N ALA A 120 -22.72 -1.30 -5.10
CA ALA A 120 -22.07 -0.48 -6.11
C ALA A 120 -23.04 0.62 -6.64
N PRO A 121 -22.53 1.82 -7.00
CA PRO A 121 -21.13 2.25 -6.89
C PRO A 121 -20.73 2.62 -5.46
N LEU A 122 -19.52 2.24 -5.06
CA LEU A 122 -19.00 2.55 -3.73
C LEU A 122 -18.64 4.05 -3.62
N PRO A 123 -19.17 4.80 -2.63
CA PRO A 123 -18.83 6.21 -2.47
C PRO A 123 -17.37 6.40 -2.06
N ARG A 124 -16.73 7.45 -2.59
CA ARG A 124 -15.32 7.78 -2.28
C ARG A 124 -15.17 8.31 -0.86
N PHE A 125 -14.02 8.04 -0.24
CA PHE A 125 -13.61 8.59 1.05
C PHE A 125 -14.63 8.42 2.19
N ILE A 126 -15.19 7.22 2.41
CA ILE A 126 -16.19 6.99 3.47
C ILE A 126 -15.63 6.39 4.75
N SER A 127 -14.44 5.81 4.71
CA SER A 127 -13.89 5.06 5.84
C SER A 127 -13.33 5.99 6.94
N GLN A 128 -12.89 5.38 8.03
CA GLN A 128 -12.16 6.03 9.13
C GLN A 128 -10.72 5.52 9.27
N GLY A 129 -10.16 4.99 8.17
CA GLY A 129 -8.78 4.50 8.10
C GLY A 129 -8.63 3.25 7.25
N CYS A 130 -9.63 2.38 7.24
CA CYS A 130 -9.65 1.17 6.41
C CYS A 130 -9.75 1.47 4.90
N ILE A 131 -9.49 0.45 4.11
CA ILE A 131 -9.73 0.43 2.66
C ILE A 131 -10.99 -0.40 2.43
N ASN A 132 -12.09 0.29 2.17
CA ASN A 132 -13.39 -0.35 1.98
C ASN A 132 -13.57 -0.81 0.53
N MET A 133 -14.24 -1.93 0.34
CA MET A 133 -14.60 -2.52 -0.95
C MET A 133 -16.07 -2.96 -0.94
N THR A 134 -16.65 -3.20 -2.11
CA THR A 134 -17.92 -3.92 -2.19
C THR A 134 -17.75 -5.36 -1.69
N ASP A 135 -18.86 -6.03 -1.32
CA ASP A 135 -18.81 -7.42 -0.86
C ASP A 135 -18.27 -8.37 -1.93
N ASP A 136 -18.67 -8.19 -3.20
CA ASP A 136 -18.18 -9.01 -4.31
C ASP A 136 -16.69 -8.77 -4.58
N ASP A 137 -16.25 -7.51 -4.58
CA ASP A 137 -14.85 -7.17 -4.86
C ASP A 137 -13.90 -7.65 -3.76
N VAL A 138 -14.29 -7.53 -2.49
CA VAL A 138 -13.44 -8.03 -1.39
C VAL A 138 -13.38 -9.56 -1.39
N LEU A 139 -14.46 -10.24 -1.80
CA LEU A 139 -14.46 -11.69 -1.95
C LEU A 139 -13.49 -12.13 -3.05
N ASP A 140 -13.57 -11.50 -4.23
CA ASP A 140 -12.66 -11.75 -5.35
C ASP A 140 -11.20 -11.49 -4.97
N LEU A 141 -10.91 -10.35 -4.32
CA LEU A 141 -9.57 -10.05 -3.83
C LEU A 141 -9.09 -11.08 -2.81
N PHE A 142 -9.95 -11.44 -1.84
CA PHE A 142 -9.59 -12.39 -0.79
C PHE A 142 -9.15 -13.75 -1.33
N ASP A 143 -9.77 -14.23 -2.40
CA ASP A 143 -9.43 -15.53 -2.99
C ASP A 143 -8.14 -15.49 -3.82
N ARG A 144 -7.70 -14.31 -4.25
CA ARG A 144 -6.48 -14.10 -5.05
C ARG A 144 -5.21 -13.85 -4.25
N VAL A 145 -5.33 -13.49 -2.96
CA VAL A 145 -4.20 -13.09 -2.11
C VAL A 145 -4.00 -14.04 -0.93
N HIS A 146 -2.85 -14.00 -0.29
CA HIS A 146 -2.48 -14.84 0.85
C HIS A 146 -1.90 -14.00 1.99
N THR A 147 -1.82 -14.58 3.20
CA THR A 147 -1.04 -13.97 4.29
C THR A 147 0.40 -13.76 3.83
N GLY A 148 0.95 -12.57 4.05
CA GLY A 148 2.26 -12.15 3.56
C GLY A 148 2.23 -11.49 2.18
N THR A 149 1.08 -11.43 1.48
CA THR A 149 0.97 -10.66 0.23
C THR A 149 1.34 -9.20 0.50
N PRO A 150 2.29 -8.62 -0.26
CA PRO A 150 2.68 -7.22 -0.11
C PRO A 150 1.54 -6.27 -0.47
N VAL A 151 1.46 -5.18 0.28
CA VAL A 151 0.50 -4.09 0.09
C VAL A 151 1.30 -2.80 0.09
N THR A 152 1.15 -1.97 -0.94
CA THR A 152 1.73 -0.62 -0.95
C THR A 152 0.64 0.41 -1.15
N VAL A 153 0.59 1.41 -0.27
CA VAL A 153 -0.40 2.48 -0.32
C VAL A 153 0.27 3.79 -0.72
N TYR A 154 -0.06 4.27 -1.91
CA TYR A 154 0.37 5.55 -2.45
C TYR A 154 -0.72 6.63 -2.25
N GLU A 155 -0.29 7.86 -2.07
CA GLU A 155 -1.17 9.03 -2.11
C GLU A 155 -1.58 9.34 -3.53
N ASN A 156 -0.63 9.24 -4.46
CA ASN A 156 -0.82 9.63 -5.86
C ASN A 156 -1.49 8.52 -6.69
N LYS A 157 -1.48 8.71 -8.02
CA LYS A 157 -2.09 7.80 -8.99
C LYS A 157 -1.53 6.39 -8.90
N LEU A 158 -2.36 5.42 -9.28
CA LEU A 158 -1.92 4.03 -9.41
C LEU A 158 -0.81 3.97 -10.47
N PRO A 159 0.41 3.49 -10.14
CA PRO A 159 1.52 3.51 -11.08
C PRO A 159 1.24 2.54 -12.23
N SER A 160 1.41 2.98 -13.49
CA SER A 160 1.17 2.11 -14.66
C SER A 160 2.13 0.91 -14.76
N TYR A 161 3.24 0.94 -14.02
CA TYR A 161 4.18 -0.17 -13.85
C TYR A 161 4.67 -0.17 -12.40
N TYR A 162 4.61 -1.30 -11.72
CA TYR A 162 4.99 -1.39 -10.30
C TYR A 162 6.45 -1.84 -10.12
N VAL A 163 7.17 -1.13 -9.26
CA VAL A 163 8.54 -1.48 -8.84
C VAL A 163 8.61 -1.54 -7.32
N ASN A 164 9.50 -2.39 -6.81
CA ASN A 164 9.83 -2.36 -5.40
C ASN A 164 10.95 -1.35 -5.15
N THR A 165 10.71 -0.38 -4.27
CA THR A 165 11.70 0.62 -3.85
C THR A 165 12.19 0.30 -2.45
N LYS A 166 13.51 0.24 -2.26
CA LYS A 166 14.13 -0.04 -0.96
C LYS A 166 15.46 0.69 -0.81
N PRO A 167 16.00 0.82 0.43
CA PRO A 167 17.40 1.19 0.61
C PRO A 167 18.31 0.27 -0.22
N GLY A 168 19.23 0.86 -0.96
CA GLY A 168 20.11 0.18 -1.89
C GLY A 168 21.56 0.07 -1.40
N ASN A 169 22.29 -0.89 -1.96
CA ASN A 169 23.73 -1.03 -1.80
C ASN A 169 24.42 -0.43 -3.03
N LEU A 170 25.41 0.44 -2.82
CA LEU A 170 26.20 1.06 -3.88
C LEU A 170 26.89 0.04 -4.80
N GLU A 171 27.41 -1.07 -4.25
CA GLU A 171 28.04 -2.12 -5.05
C GLU A 171 27.04 -2.76 -6.01
N GLU A 172 25.84 -3.07 -5.51
CA GLU A 172 24.74 -3.61 -6.31
C GLU A 172 24.29 -2.62 -7.38
N ILE A 173 24.12 -1.35 -7.01
CA ILE A 173 23.74 -0.28 -7.95
C ILE A 173 24.80 -0.12 -9.03
N ARG A 174 26.10 -0.11 -8.68
CA ARG A 174 27.21 0.05 -9.64
C ARG A 174 27.34 -1.09 -10.64
N ASN A 175 26.85 -2.30 -10.31
CA ASN A 175 26.78 -3.39 -11.28
C ASN A 175 25.87 -3.06 -12.48
N PHE A 176 24.86 -2.20 -12.28
CA PHE A 176 23.93 -1.77 -13.34
C PHE A 176 24.19 -0.32 -13.80
N PHE A 177 24.68 0.52 -12.90
CA PHE A 177 24.99 1.94 -13.12
C PHE A 177 26.41 2.25 -12.66
N PRO A 178 27.45 1.94 -13.48
CA PRO A 178 28.86 1.98 -13.07
C PRO A 178 29.36 3.34 -12.56
N HIS A 179 28.65 4.41 -12.89
CA HIS A 179 28.98 5.79 -12.51
C HIS A 179 28.09 6.34 -11.38
N ALA A 180 27.35 5.49 -10.65
CA ALA A 180 26.57 5.94 -9.51
C ALA A 180 27.48 6.55 -8.44
N PRO A 181 27.20 7.79 -7.98
CA PRO A 181 28.01 8.48 -6.98
C PRO A 181 27.85 7.81 -5.61
N GLU A 182 28.75 8.13 -4.68
CA GLU A 182 28.53 7.85 -3.25
C GLU A 182 27.62 8.94 -2.67
N SER A 183 26.79 8.58 -1.70
CA SER A 183 25.86 9.50 -1.03
C SER A 183 25.50 8.96 0.36
N GLU A 184 24.93 9.80 1.22
CA GLU A 184 24.48 9.46 2.57
C GLU A 184 23.46 8.32 2.53
N TRP A 185 22.48 8.43 1.63
CA TRP A 185 21.52 7.35 1.37
C TRP A 185 21.48 7.00 -0.10
N GLN A 186 21.27 5.71 -0.36
CA GLN A 186 20.96 5.20 -1.69
C GLN A 186 19.67 4.41 -1.65
N TRP A 187 18.88 4.63 -2.68
CA TRP A 187 17.63 3.92 -2.90
C TRP A 187 17.68 3.26 -4.25
N MET A 188 17.16 2.04 -4.34
CA MET A 188 17.10 1.28 -5.58
C MET A 188 15.64 0.91 -5.86
N ALA A 189 15.24 1.08 -7.12
CA ALA A 189 14.04 0.49 -7.66
C ALA A 189 14.39 -0.83 -8.35
N THR A 190 13.61 -1.86 -8.07
CA THR A 190 13.77 -3.19 -8.65
C THR A 190 12.49 -3.68 -9.29
N SER A 191 12.66 -4.38 -10.40
CA SER A 191 11.60 -5.17 -11.02
C SER A 191 11.14 -6.24 -10.04
N THR A 192 9.83 -6.32 -9.77
CA THR A 192 9.29 -7.37 -8.91
C THR A 192 9.35 -8.75 -9.57
N LYS A 193 9.52 -8.82 -10.89
CA LYS A 193 9.60 -10.07 -11.66
C LYS A 193 10.91 -10.82 -11.48
N ASP A 194 12.03 -10.13 -11.62
CA ASP A 194 13.37 -10.75 -11.70
C ASP A 194 14.40 -10.06 -10.81
N GLN A 195 13.98 -9.09 -10.00
CA GLN A 195 14.82 -8.31 -9.08
C GLN A 195 15.91 -7.49 -9.79
N SER A 196 15.85 -7.34 -11.12
CA SER A 196 16.75 -6.45 -11.85
C SER A 196 16.61 -5.01 -11.37
N VAL A 197 17.74 -4.30 -11.27
CA VAL A 197 17.76 -2.90 -10.85
C VAL A 197 17.26 -2.03 -12.00
N MET A 198 16.13 -1.37 -11.78
CA MET A 198 15.45 -0.50 -12.74
C MET A 198 15.87 0.96 -12.56
N GLY A 199 16.45 1.32 -11.42
CA GLY A 199 16.98 2.65 -11.17
C GLY A 199 17.49 2.86 -9.75
N TYR A 200 18.12 4.01 -9.53
CA TYR A 200 18.55 4.48 -8.22
C TYR A 200 18.24 5.96 -8.00
N ILE A 201 18.17 6.35 -6.72
CA ILE A 201 18.22 7.74 -6.25
C ILE A 201 19.31 7.83 -5.18
N ALA A 202 20.25 8.75 -5.37
CA ALA A 202 21.27 9.14 -4.40
C ALA A 202 20.84 10.42 -3.68
N VAL A 203 20.86 10.41 -2.36
CA VAL A 203 20.37 11.52 -1.52
C VAL A 203 21.43 11.92 -0.48
N ASP A 204 21.69 13.22 -0.36
CA ASP A 204 22.52 13.86 0.68
C ASP A 204 21.72 15.00 1.34
N ASP A 205 21.67 15.07 2.68
CA ASP A 205 20.99 16.17 3.40
C ASP A 205 19.54 16.43 2.90
N ASN A 206 18.80 15.37 2.53
CA ASN A 206 17.46 15.41 1.91
C ASN A 206 17.37 16.02 0.51
N ASN A 207 18.50 16.21 -0.18
CA ASN A 207 18.55 16.64 -1.58
C ASN A 207 18.89 15.46 -2.48
N ILE A 208 18.18 15.34 -3.60
CA ILE A 208 18.54 14.37 -4.64
C ILE A 208 19.83 14.86 -5.31
N VAL A 209 20.90 14.09 -5.16
CA VAL A 209 22.22 14.39 -5.76
C VAL A 209 22.30 13.84 -7.17
N ASP A 210 21.76 12.64 -7.37
CA ASP A 210 21.68 11.99 -8.66
C ASP A 210 20.53 11.00 -8.68
N MET A 211 19.98 10.77 -9.87
CA MET A 211 18.92 9.81 -10.09
C MET A 211 19.01 9.27 -11.52
N LYS A 212 18.98 7.94 -11.64
CA LYS A 212 18.88 7.28 -12.95
C LYS A 212 17.90 6.14 -12.91
N THR A 213 17.15 6.00 -14.00
CA THR A 213 16.23 4.89 -14.25
C THR A 213 16.40 4.39 -15.68
N THR A 214 16.06 3.13 -15.91
CA THR A 214 15.95 2.56 -17.26
C THR A 214 14.88 3.31 -18.06
N GLU A 215 15.05 3.47 -19.37
CA GLU A 215 14.12 4.26 -20.20
C GLU A 215 12.69 3.71 -20.19
N ALA A 216 12.56 2.39 -20.22
CA ALA A 216 11.27 1.73 -20.04
C ALA A 216 10.75 2.05 -18.62
N HIS A 217 9.64 2.78 -18.55
CA HIS A 217 8.97 3.16 -17.30
C HIS A 217 9.73 4.17 -16.42
N ARG A 218 10.62 5.00 -17.01
CA ARG A 218 11.36 6.05 -16.31
C ARG A 218 10.49 6.91 -15.38
N GLU A 219 9.51 7.63 -15.93
CA GLU A 219 8.72 8.60 -15.16
C GLU A 219 7.95 7.93 -14.00
N VAL A 220 7.35 6.77 -14.25
CA VAL A 220 6.57 6.05 -13.23
C VAL A 220 7.46 5.42 -12.16
N THR A 221 8.68 5.00 -12.52
CA THR A 221 9.69 4.50 -11.57
C THR A 221 10.18 5.65 -10.68
N GLU A 222 10.58 6.78 -11.28
CA GLU A 222 11.04 7.96 -10.55
C GLU A 222 9.97 8.46 -9.57
N ASN A 223 8.71 8.55 -10.00
CA ASN A 223 7.61 8.99 -9.13
C ASN A 223 7.36 8.05 -7.95
N GLN A 224 7.36 6.72 -8.17
CA GLN A 224 7.22 5.74 -7.08
C GLN A 224 8.38 5.83 -6.08
N MET A 225 9.61 6.00 -6.58
CA MET A 225 10.79 6.12 -5.72
C MET A 225 10.71 7.40 -4.88
N ILE A 226 10.44 8.55 -5.49
CA ILE A 226 10.35 9.84 -4.79
C ILE A 226 9.28 9.80 -3.71
N GLU A 227 8.10 9.22 -4.01
CA GLU A 227 7.02 9.11 -3.04
C GLU A 227 7.39 8.19 -1.86
N THR A 228 8.01 7.04 -2.14
CA THR A 228 8.48 6.09 -1.11
C THR A 228 9.55 6.72 -0.22
N ILE A 229 10.53 7.43 -0.80
CA ILE A 229 11.57 8.10 -0.02
C ILE A 229 10.97 9.25 0.79
N GLY A 230 9.95 9.94 0.25
CA GLY A 230 9.19 10.94 1.00
C GLY A 230 8.58 10.38 2.29
N TYR A 231 8.03 9.16 2.25
CA TYR A 231 7.53 8.46 3.44
C TYR A 231 8.64 8.17 4.44
N TYR A 232 9.79 7.69 3.96
CA TYR A 232 10.96 7.49 4.80
C TYR A 232 11.43 8.79 5.48
N CYS A 233 11.51 9.90 4.74
CA CYS A 233 11.86 11.21 5.31
C CYS A 233 10.88 11.62 6.42
N MET A 234 9.56 11.46 6.20
CA MET A 234 8.55 11.72 7.22
C MET A 234 8.75 10.85 8.47
N ALA A 235 9.07 9.56 8.30
CA ALA A 235 9.33 8.62 9.40
C ALA A 235 10.49 9.05 10.28
N LYS A 236 11.53 9.64 9.67
CA LYS A 236 12.75 10.09 10.34
C LYS A 236 12.66 11.54 10.85
N GLY A 237 11.56 12.23 10.57
CA GLY A 237 11.39 13.64 10.92
C GLY A 237 12.23 14.59 10.05
N TYR A 238 12.66 14.12 8.87
CA TYR A 238 13.34 14.94 7.88
C TYR A 238 12.35 15.79 7.08
N GLN A 239 12.86 16.83 6.41
CA GLN A 239 12.08 17.57 5.43
C GLN A 239 11.78 16.69 4.21
N ALA A 240 10.71 17.00 3.49
CA ALA A 240 10.42 16.34 2.23
C ALA A 240 11.57 16.60 1.23
N LEU A 241 11.87 15.60 0.40
CA LEU A 241 12.89 15.73 -0.64
C LEU A 241 12.61 16.96 -1.51
N SER A 242 13.58 17.87 -1.61
CA SER A 242 13.62 18.88 -2.66
C SER A 242 14.07 18.22 -3.96
N ARG A 243 13.25 18.39 -5.01
CA ARG A 243 13.65 18.10 -6.39
C ARG A 243 14.64 19.14 -6.89
#